data_AF-A0A2Z2KW56-F1
#
_entry.id   AF-A0A2Z2KW56-F1
#
_cell.length_a   1.000
_cell.length_b   1.000
_cell.length_c   1.000
_cell.angle_alpha   90.00
_cell.angle_beta   90.00
_cell.angle_gamma   90.00
#
_symmetry.space_group_name_H-M   'P 1'
#
loop_
_entity.id
_entity.type
_entity.pdbx_description
1 polymer ?
#
loop_
_entity_poly.entity_id
_entity_poly.type
_entity_poly.pdbx_seq_one_letter_code
_entity_poly.pdbx_strand_id
1 'polypeptide(L)'
;MRRGSGVALIKKMWNILCCLILCIFVHVQKSEASGSNVTLKLPNGASYYGEVKNGKPSGKGTMIWSKSKSYSGEWIEGKRSGYGKYISVE
;
A
#
# COMPACT_ATOMS: atom_id res chain seq x y z
N MET A 1 16.35 -30.15 -46.25
CA MET A 1 15.09 -29.73 -45.59
C MET A 1 15.40 -28.67 -44.52
N ARG A 2 15.60 -27.40 -44.93
CA ARG A 2 15.91 -26.30 -43.98
C ARG A 2 14.61 -25.66 -43.50
N ARG A 3 14.03 -26.20 -42.43
CA ARG A 3 12.90 -25.58 -41.70
C ARG A 3 13.32 -25.43 -40.25
N GLY A 4 13.55 -24.22 -39.77
CA GLY A 4 13.82 -24.03 -38.35
C GLY A 4 14.23 -22.64 -37.88
N SER A 5 14.67 -21.74 -38.76
CA SER A 5 15.25 -20.47 -38.30
C SER A 5 14.22 -19.39 -37.96
N GLY A 6 13.07 -19.34 -38.64
CA GLY A 6 12.04 -18.31 -38.44
C GLY A 6 11.16 -18.53 -37.19
N VAL A 7 10.84 -19.78 -36.89
CA VAL A 7 9.96 -20.13 -35.74
C VAL A 7 10.67 -19.88 -34.40
N ALA A 8 11.99 -20.00 -34.36
CA ALA A 8 12.79 -19.73 -33.16
C ALA A 8 12.87 -18.24 -32.81
N LEU A 9 12.88 -17.36 -33.81
CA LEU A 9 12.88 -15.90 -33.63
C LEU A 9 11.53 -15.41 -33.11
N ILE A 10 10.43 -15.93 -33.67
CA ILE A 10 9.06 -15.60 -33.23
C ILE A 10 8.81 -16.10 -31.80
N LYS A 11 9.31 -17.30 -31.44
CA LYS A 11 9.23 -17.83 -30.06
C LYS A 11 10.10 -17.04 -29.06
N LYS A 12 11.29 -16.57 -29.48
CA LYS A 12 12.12 -15.68 -28.66
C LYS A 12 11.44 -14.33 -28.46
N MET A 13 10.86 -13.75 -29.51
CA MET A 13 10.10 -12.50 -29.43
C MET A 13 8.85 -12.66 -28.55
N TRP A 14 8.16 -13.81 -28.61
CA TRP A 14 7.03 -14.11 -27.73
C TRP A 14 7.45 -14.24 -26.27
N ASN A 15 8.57 -14.90 -25.97
CA ASN A 15 9.11 -14.97 -24.60
C ASN A 15 9.54 -13.60 -24.07
N ILE A 16 10.18 -12.76 -24.91
CA ILE A 16 10.60 -11.40 -24.53
C ILE A 16 9.38 -10.51 -24.31
N LEU A 17 8.36 -10.61 -25.16
CA LEU A 17 7.10 -9.88 -25.00
C LEU A 17 6.34 -10.34 -23.75
N CYS A 18 6.32 -11.64 -23.46
CA CYS A 18 5.79 -12.18 -22.20
C CYS A 18 6.57 -11.66 -20.99
N CYS A 19 7.90 -11.60 -21.04
CA CYS A 19 8.71 -11.04 -19.95
C CYS A 19 8.41 -9.55 -19.72
N LEU A 20 8.26 -8.76 -20.79
CA LEU A 20 7.94 -7.33 -20.66
C LEU A 20 6.53 -7.10 -20.10
N ILE A 21 5.56 -7.92 -20.52
CA ILE A 21 4.19 -7.90 -19.98
C ILE A 21 4.20 -8.32 -18.50
N LEU A 22 4.92 -9.41 -18.14
CA LEU A 22 5.07 -9.84 -16.75
C LEU A 22 5.76 -8.79 -15.87
N CYS A 23 6.77 -8.07 -16.39
CA CYS A 23 7.44 -6.99 -15.66
C CYS A 23 6.52 -5.78 -15.41
N ILE A 24 5.61 -5.46 -16.35
CA ILE A 24 4.54 -4.47 -16.16
C ILE A 24 3.55 -4.96 -15.08
N PHE A 25 3.18 -6.25 -15.09
CA PHE A 25 2.29 -6.83 -14.07
C PHE A 25 2.91 -6.82 -12.67
N VAL A 26 4.24 -7.00 -12.54
CA VAL A 26 4.93 -6.89 -11.24
C VAL A 26 4.90 -5.45 -10.69
N HIS A 27 4.90 -4.42 -11.55
CA HIS A 27 4.79 -3.02 -11.10
C HIS A 27 3.40 -2.63 -10.60
N VAL A 28 2.35 -3.41 -10.89
CA VAL A 28 0.95 -3.08 -10.58
C VAL A 28 0.38 -4.00 -9.48
N GLN A 29 1.21 -4.50 -8.57
CA GLN A 29 0.75 -5.34 -7.45
C GLN A 29 1.28 -4.86 -6.10
N LYS A 30 1.01 -3.60 -5.74
CA LYS A 30 1.22 -3.15 -4.35
C LYS A 30 0.02 -2.36 -3.82
N SER A 31 -1.01 -3.09 -3.40
CA SER A 31 -1.73 -2.78 -2.14
C SER A 31 -2.76 -3.85 -1.76
N GLU A 32 -2.35 -5.10 -1.57
CA GLU A 32 -3.13 -6.01 -0.72
C GLU A 32 -2.69 -5.85 0.73
N ALA A 33 -3.15 -4.78 1.36
CA ALA A 33 -3.24 -4.79 2.81
C ALA A 33 -4.55 -5.49 3.17
N SER A 34 -4.50 -6.80 3.37
CA SER A 34 -5.50 -7.57 4.12
C SER A 34 -5.40 -7.22 5.62
N GLY A 35 -5.31 -5.93 5.92
CA GLY A 35 -5.40 -5.37 7.25
C GLY A 35 -6.81 -4.84 7.39
N SER A 36 -7.64 -5.50 8.21
CA SER A 36 -8.95 -4.96 8.54
C SER A 36 -8.74 -3.59 9.19
N ASN A 37 -9.25 -2.52 8.57
CA ASN A 37 -9.22 -1.21 9.19
C ASN A 37 -10.17 -1.20 10.38
N VAL A 38 -9.67 -0.80 11.54
CA VAL A 38 -10.44 -0.73 12.78
C VAL A 38 -10.52 0.71 13.26
N THR A 39 -11.67 1.07 13.83
CA THR A 39 -11.84 2.34 14.54
C THR A 39 -11.49 2.14 16.01
N LEU A 40 -10.44 2.81 16.49
CA LEU A 40 -10.07 2.87 17.90
C LEU A 40 -10.45 4.22 18.49
N LYS A 41 -11.17 4.22 19.62
CA LYS A 41 -11.36 5.41 20.44
C LYS A 41 -10.26 5.45 21.50
N LEU A 42 -9.47 6.51 21.49
CA LEU A 42 -8.38 6.72 22.43
C LEU A 42 -8.91 7.41 23.70
N PRO A 43 -8.29 7.17 24.87
CA PRO A 43 -8.72 7.76 26.14
C PRO A 43 -8.62 9.30 26.18
N ASN A 44 -7.86 9.91 25.28
CA ASN A 44 -7.76 11.36 25.11
C ASN A 44 -8.90 11.96 24.26
N GLY A 45 -9.90 11.17 23.87
CA GLY A 45 -11.01 11.59 23.01
C GLY A 45 -10.70 11.59 21.51
N ALA A 46 -9.45 11.32 21.11
CA ALA A 46 -9.10 11.17 19.71
C ALA A 46 -9.64 9.84 19.14
N SER A 47 -9.91 9.82 17.85
CA SER A 47 -10.33 8.62 17.12
C SER A 47 -9.27 8.26 16.09
N TYR A 48 -8.89 6.99 16.04
CA TYR A 48 -7.99 6.45 15.04
C TYR A 48 -8.75 5.49 14.12
N TYR A 49 -8.53 5.60 12.82
CA TYR A 49 -9.08 4.72 11.80
C TYR A 49 -7.94 4.17 10.94
N GLY A 50 -7.74 2.86 10.95
CA GLY A 50 -6.73 2.22 10.14
C GLY A 50 -6.30 0.88 10.69
N GLU A 51 -5.11 0.44 10.29
CA GLU A 51 -4.54 -0.82 10.73
C GLU A 51 -4.14 -0.77 12.21
N VAL A 52 -4.43 -1.86 12.94
CA VAL A 52 -4.16 -2.00 14.37
C VAL A 52 -3.47 -3.33 14.61
N LYS A 53 -2.39 -3.31 15.40
CA LYS A 53 -1.66 -4.49 15.83
C LYS A 53 -1.48 -4.44 17.35
N ASN A 54 -1.78 -5.53 18.04
CA ASN A 54 -1.68 -5.61 19.50
C ASN A 54 -2.43 -4.48 20.24
N GLY A 55 -3.59 -4.06 19.72
CA GLY A 55 -4.39 -2.97 20.28
C GLY A 55 -3.81 -1.57 20.06
N LYS A 56 -2.75 -1.42 19.27
CA LYS A 56 -2.12 -0.13 18.95
C LYS A 56 -2.19 0.18 17.45
N PRO A 57 -2.29 1.47 17.06
CA PRO A 57 -2.12 1.90 15.67
C PRO A 57 -0.81 1.35 15.07
N SER A 58 -0.90 0.65 13.95
CA SER A 58 0.25 0.06 13.26
C SER A 58 -0.09 -0.16 11.79
N GLY A 59 0.71 0.34 10.86
CA GLY A 59 0.40 0.33 9.42
C GLY A 59 -0.10 1.69 8.96
N LYS A 60 -0.98 1.74 7.96
CA LYS A 60 -1.58 2.99 7.48
C LYS A 60 -2.82 3.33 8.30
N GLY A 61 -2.95 4.60 8.66
CA GLY A 61 -4.13 5.06 9.37
C GLY A 61 -4.23 6.56 9.55
N THR A 62 -5.42 6.98 9.98
CA THR A 62 -5.78 8.38 10.21
C THR A 62 -6.19 8.58 11.66
N MET A 63 -5.52 9.49 12.36
CA MET A 63 -5.91 9.93 13.71
C MET A 63 -6.58 11.30 13.62
N ILE A 64 -7.71 11.43 14.29
CA ILE A 64 -8.52 12.65 14.39
C ILE A 64 -8.53 13.05 15.86
N TRP A 65 -7.90 14.17 16.18
CA TRP A 65 -7.91 14.73 17.53
C TRP A 65 -9.13 15.62 17.77
N SER A 66 -9.55 16.33 16.74
CA SER A 66 -10.73 17.20 16.74
C SER A 66 -11.24 17.34 15.30
N LYS A 67 -12.41 17.98 15.11
CA LYS A 67 -12.93 18.27 13.77
C LYS A 67 -11.95 19.07 12.90
N SER A 68 -11.06 19.83 13.53
CA SER A 68 -10.07 20.69 12.89
C SER A 68 -8.67 20.09 12.80
N LYS A 69 -8.34 19.03 13.55
CA LYS A 69 -6.99 18.48 13.62
C LYS A 69 -6.99 16.99 13.30
N SER A 70 -6.32 16.61 12.21
CA SER A 70 -6.15 15.22 11.82
C SER A 70 -4.78 14.94 11.23
N TYR A 71 -4.36 13.68 11.29
CA TYR A 71 -3.13 13.19 10.69
C TYR A 71 -3.42 11.87 10.00
N SER A 72 -3.04 11.76 8.73
CA SER A 72 -3.12 10.53 7.95
C SER A 72 -1.72 10.12 7.51
N GLY A 73 -1.28 8.92 7.86
CA GLY A 73 0.09 8.48 7.58
C GLY A 73 0.39 7.08 8.11
N GLU A 74 1.67 6.77 8.22
CA GLU A 74 2.13 5.50 8.76
C GLU A 74 2.23 5.54 10.29
N TRP A 75 2.01 4.37 10.90
CA TRP A 75 1.97 4.16 12.33
C TRP A 75 2.78 2.92 12.71
N ILE A 76 3.54 2.99 13.79
CA ILE A 76 4.26 1.85 14.35
C ILE A 76 4.13 1.91 15.87
N GLU A 77 3.60 0.85 16.49
CA GLU A 77 3.44 0.75 17.95
C GLU A 77 2.72 1.96 18.58
N GLY A 78 1.73 2.53 17.88
CA GLY A 78 0.94 3.68 18.33
C GLY A 78 1.58 5.04 18.10
N LYS A 79 2.77 5.10 17.47
CA LYS A 79 3.46 6.35 17.14
C LYS A 79 3.36 6.64 15.65
N ARG A 80 3.27 7.93 15.31
CA ARG A 80 3.39 8.41 13.93
C ARG A 80 4.77 8.06 13.41
N SER A 81 4.83 7.46 12.24
CA SER A 81 6.06 7.07 11.55
C SER A 81 5.99 7.46 10.08
N GLY A 82 7.13 7.45 9.41
CA GLY A 82 7.23 7.66 7.97
C GLY A 82 6.64 8.98 7.50
N TYR A 83 6.05 8.94 6.30
CA TYR A 83 5.40 10.10 5.69
C TYR A 83 3.91 10.14 6.06
N GLY A 84 3.42 11.35 6.31
CA GLY A 84 2.01 11.58 6.59
C GLY A 84 1.61 13.02 6.30
N LYS A 85 0.30 13.22 6.17
CA LYS A 85 -0.35 14.52 6.00
C LYS A 85 -0.99 14.93 7.30
N TYR A 86 -0.55 16.07 7.83
CA TYR A 86 -1.20 16.74 8.95
C TYR A 86 -2.14 17.82 8.41
N ILE A 87 -3.36 17.87 8.92
CA ILE A 87 -4.35 18.90 8.61
C ILE A 87 -4.70 19.61 9.91
N SER A 88 -4.52 20.92 9.91
CA SER A 88 -5.05 21.83 10.94
C SER A 88 -5.86 22.92 10.26
N VAL A 89 -7.17 22.93 10.53
CA VAL A 89 -8.07 24.01 10.16
C VAL A 89 -8.12 24.96 11.35
N GLU A 90 -7.82 26.24 11.14
CA GLU A 90 -8.04 27.30 12.13
C GLU A 90 -9.52 27.68 12.23
#